data_AF-A0A956Z8K5-F1
#
_entry.id   AF-A0A956Z8K5-F1
#
_cell.length_a   1.000
_cell.length_b   1.000
_cell.length_c   1.000
_cell.angle_alpha   90.00
_cell.angle_beta   90.00
_cell.angle_gamma   90.00
#
_symmetry.space_group_name_H-M   'P 1'
#
loop_
_entity.id
_entity.type
_entity.pdbx_description
1 polymer ?
#
loop_
_entity_poly.entity_id
_entity_poly.type
_entity_poly.pdbx_seq_one_letter_code
_entity_poly.pdbx_strand_id
1 'polypeptide(L)'
;FAAALYKYHLQERLALYYPLGSATYGLPLKNEAVNRLISSPPGASLDYATAPIYPVRPAPRQTGIKLDPAADRAGRAILPMLLEAQRTTLSGLKVLDYHGLVAAGQKERGLSFAHTPEYQLAAVGKPVSLLRDRGSHQPVPLSSPSRNASVSVYVALPITLNNRLVGVVWANRTPNGLMEAFYNKRQALLTMALGLLALTLLVVSLLAYTLTRPIRGLIEKTRLIAANHPEGAIPLANPVTAEISELAHSIAAMADALYHRNTYLREFTAHVSHALKTPITALQGSIELLNDDGDAMPTEQRRRFLANMAGDVDRLKRMVNRLMELAKADMAAMADMTEPGQTPVAVNTVLEGLIRQAQQQDPALTLTLECLNTDTPPGPLTLIPESNLEAVFTNLVDNSRQAGATQITLLLDGRHPDTLTLTVQDNGSGLSPGNAEKLFTPFFTTHPTDGGTGLGLSITRRLLESHGGSIRLNPNAPPQTASEPESGIEPRPGACFVLTLPRSQA
;
A
#
# COMPACT_ATOMS: atom_id res chain seq x y z
N PHE A 1 -42.76 32.57 44.70
CA PHE A 1 -43.07 32.49 46.14
C PHE A 1 -42.97 33.85 46.84
N ALA A 2 -41.78 34.45 46.99
CA ALA A 2 -41.60 35.74 47.70
C ALA A 2 -42.53 36.87 47.23
N ALA A 3 -42.78 36.98 45.92
CA ALA A 3 -43.71 37.95 45.34
C ALA A 3 -45.15 37.79 45.84
N ALA A 4 -45.63 36.55 45.93
CA ALA A 4 -46.99 36.23 46.38
C ALA A 4 -47.16 36.51 47.87
N LEU A 5 -46.16 36.13 48.68
CA LEU A 5 -46.16 36.36 50.12
C LEU A 5 -46.11 37.87 50.46
N TYR A 6 -45.27 38.63 49.74
CA TYR A 6 -45.24 40.08 49.89
C TYR A 6 -46.58 40.71 49.51
N LYS A 7 -47.17 40.31 48.37
CA LYS A 7 -48.47 40.80 47.92
C LYS A 7 -49.56 40.53 48.95
N TYR A 8 -49.62 39.33 49.51
CA TYR A 8 -50.59 38.94 50.53
C TYR A 8 -50.52 39.85 51.77
N HIS A 9 -49.33 39.97 52.38
CA HIS A 9 -49.16 40.84 53.55
C HIS A 9 -49.33 42.32 53.22
N LEU A 10 -48.98 42.75 52.01
CA LEU A 10 -49.21 44.12 51.59
C LEU A 10 -50.71 44.42 51.48
N GLN A 11 -51.51 43.54 50.86
CA GLN A 11 -52.97 43.70 50.77
C GLN A 11 -53.63 43.82 52.16
N GLU A 12 -53.25 42.96 53.10
CA GLU A 12 -53.73 42.98 54.48
C GLU A 12 -53.42 44.32 55.16
N ARG A 13 -52.23 44.89 54.91
CA ARG A 13 -51.80 46.16 55.52
C ARG A 13 -52.34 47.39 54.81
N LEU A 14 -52.53 47.35 53.49
CA LEU A 14 -53.11 48.46 52.73
C LEU A 14 -54.52 48.79 53.24
N ALA A 15 -55.31 47.79 53.63
CA ALA A 15 -56.63 47.99 54.23
C ALA A 15 -56.60 48.80 55.55
N LEU A 16 -55.46 48.83 56.26
CA LEU A 16 -55.29 49.56 57.53
C LEU A 16 -54.84 51.01 57.34
N TYR A 17 -54.16 51.33 56.23
CA TYR A 17 -53.55 52.64 55.99
C TYR A 17 -54.26 53.45 54.90
N TYR A 18 -55.00 52.79 54.01
CA TYR A 18 -55.69 53.39 52.89
C TYR A 18 -57.12 52.82 52.82
N PRO A 19 -58.12 53.48 53.43
CA PRO A 19 -59.50 53.02 53.40
C PRO A 19 -60.06 52.98 51.97
N LEU A 20 -60.98 52.04 51.72
CA LEU A 20 -61.60 51.80 50.42
C LEU A 20 -62.06 53.11 49.75
N GLY A 21 -61.31 53.54 48.73
CA GLY A 21 -61.72 54.61 47.81
C GLY A 21 -60.81 55.85 47.71
N SER A 22 -59.80 56.07 48.57
CA SER A 22 -59.11 57.39 48.59
C SER A 22 -57.58 57.45 48.55
N ALA A 23 -56.86 56.38 48.15
CA ALA A 23 -55.54 56.52 47.53
C ALA A 23 -55.15 55.24 46.79
N THR A 24 -54.90 55.34 45.48
CA THR A 24 -54.48 54.21 44.65
C THR A 24 -53.00 53.90 44.88
N TYR A 25 -52.71 53.05 45.86
CA TYR A 25 -51.34 52.57 46.15
C TYR A 25 -50.72 51.90 44.92
N GLY A 26 -49.45 52.23 44.64
CA GLY A 26 -48.70 51.69 43.50
C GLY A 26 -48.77 52.54 42.23
N LEU A 27 -47.93 52.21 41.24
CA LEU A 27 -47.89 52.90 39.94
C LEU A 27 -48.87 52.26 38.94
N PRO A 28 -49.68 53.04 38.19
CA PRO A 28 -50.57 52.47 37.18
C PRO A 28 -49.76 51.84 36.05
N LEU A 29 -50.11 50.61 35.67
CA LEU A 29 -49.51 49.94 34.52
C LEU A 29 -50.29 50.28 33.26
N LYS A 30 -49.60 50.73 32.21
CA LYS A 30 -50.22 51.11 30.93
C LYS A 30 -50.80 49.92 30.14
N ASN A 31 -50.42 48.68 30.48
CA ASN A 31 -50.89 47.46 29.82
C ASN A 31 -51.70 46.62 30.81
N GLU A 32 -52.92 46.19 30.45
CA GLU A 32 -53.80 45.29 31.23
C GLU A 32 -53.22 43.86 31.46
N ALA A 33 -52.03 43.58 30.92
CA ALA A 33 -51.54 42.22 30.73
C ALA A 33 -50.92 41.53 31.97
N VAL A 34 -51.11 42.06 33.18
CA VAL A 34 -50.28 41.67 34.34
C VAL A 34 -51.11 41.12 35.52
N ASN A 35 -52.35 40.70 35.28
CA ASN A 35 -53.20 40.04 36.30
C ASN A 35 -53.06 38.50 36.33
N ARG A 36 -52.26 37.87 35.45
CA ARG A 36 -52.04 36.40 35.40
C ARG A 36 -50.75 35.88 36.05
N LEU A 37 -49.98 36.72 36.75
CA LEU A 37 -48.64 36.36 37.26
C LEU A 37 -48.59 35.42 38.47
N ILE A 38 -49.73 34.91 38.95
CA ILE A 38 -49.77 34.00 40.11
C ILE A 38 -49.86 32.52 39.70
N SER A 39 -50.34 32.19 38.50
CA SER A 39 -50.46 30.78 38.06
C SER A 39 -49.31 30.29 37.19
N SER A 40 -48.55 31.17 36.52
CA SER A 40 -47.31 30.84 35.81
C SER A 40 -46.52 32.13 35.56
N PRO A 41 -45.33 32.35 36.16
CA PRO A 41 -44.51 33.50 35.79
C PRO A 41 -44.16 33.38 34.30
N PRO A 42 -44.40 34.41 33.45
CA PRO A 42 -43.87 34.41 32.09
C PRO A 42 -42.36 34.20 32.22
N GLY A 43 -41.87 33.10 31.66
CA GLY A 43 -40.49 32.67 31.84
C GLY A 43 -39.56 33.78 31.39
N ALA A 44 -38.88 34.43 32.33
CA ALA A 44 -37.81 35.35 32.00
C ALA A 44 -36.66 34.51 31.44
N SER A 45 -36.69 34.27 30.13
CA SER A 45 -35.70 33.46 29.42
C SER A 45 -34.43 34.28 29.23
N LEU A 46 -33.30 33.62 29.42
CA LEU A 46 -31.98 34.21 29.27
C LEU A 46 -31.10 33.18 28.58
N ASP A 47 -30.66 33.49 27.37
CA ASP A 47 -29.66 32.70 26.67
C ASP A 47 -28.26 33.17 27.08
N TYR A 48 -27.53 32.29 27.76
CA TYR A 48 -26.19 32.58 28.25
C TYR A 48 -25.17 32.83 27.14
N ALA A 49 -25.41 32.33 25.92
CA ALA A 49 -24.48 32.48 24.80
C ALA A 49 -24.60 33.85 24.10
N THR A 50 -25.79 34.45 24.11
CA THR A 50 -26.10 35.64 23.30
C THR A 50 -26.49 36.87 24.11
N ALA A 51 -26.86 36.71 25.39
CA ALA A 51 -27.28 37.83 26.22
C ALA A 51 -26.13 38.80 26.52
N PRO A 52 -26.34 40.12 26.38
CA PRO A 52 -25.32 41.11 26.72
C PRO A 52 -25.01 41.11 28.22
N ILE A 53 -23.72 41.21 28.55
CA ILE A 53 -23.24 41.32 29.93
C ILE A 53 -23.25 42.80 30.32
N TYR A 54 -24.11 43.15 31.28
CA TYR A 54 -24.18 44.49 31.83
C TYR A 54 -23.04 44.74 32.84
N PRO A 55 -22.63 46.00 33.05
CA PRO A 55 -21.62 46.33 34.05
C PRO A 55 -22.09 46.00 35.47
N VAL A 56 -21.13 46.02 36.39
CA VAL A 56 -21.34 45.78 37.82
C VAL A 56 -22.53 46.56 38.35
N ARG A 57 -23.31 45.91 39.21
CA ARG A 57 -24.53 46.49 39.81
C ARG A 57 -24.21 47.85 40.45
N PRO A 58 -24.92 48.94 40.08
CA PRO A 58 -24.80 50.23 40.76
C PRO A 58 -25.11 50.15 42.26
N ALA A 59 -24.43 50.97 43.06
CA ALA A 59 -24.68 51.06 44.48
C ALA A 59 -26.08 51.67 44.77
N PRO A 60 -26.78 51.22 45.83
CA PRO A 60 -28.05 51.82 46.23
C PRO A 60 -27.87 53.29 46.60
N ARG A 61 -28.85 54.14 46.26
CA ARG A 61 -28.83 55.57 46.58
C ARG A 61 -29.71 55.88 47.78
N GLN A 62 -29.27 56.79 48.65
CA GLN A 62 -30.16 57.41 49.62
C GLN A 62 -31.09 58.39 48.90
N THR A 63 -32.36 58.40 49.29
CA THR A 63 -33.39 59.27 48.71
C THR A 63 -34.15 59.99 49.83
N GLY A 64 -34.64 61.20 49.57
CA GLY A 64 -35.53 61.92 50.50
C GLY A 64 -36.93 61.30 50.63
N ILE A 65 -37.27 60.32 49.79
CA ILE A 65 -38.53 59.57 49.84
C ILE A 65 -38.44 58.53 50.96
N LYS A 66 -39.39 58.57 51.92
CA LYS A 66 -39.50 57.57 52.99
C LYS A 66 -40.24 56.34 52.46
N LEU A 67 -39.80 55.16 52.92
CA LEU A 67 -40.46 53.89 52.62
C LEU A 67 -41.91 53.93 53.12
N ASP A 68 -42.85 53.51 52.28
CA ASP A 68 -44.26 53.51 52.62
C ASP A 68 -44.53 52.62 53.87
N PRO A 69 -45.32 53.07 54.86
CA PRO A 69 -45.58 52.30 56.08
C PRO A 69 -46.18 50.90 55.85
N ALA A 70 -47.04 50.74 54.83
CA ALA A 70 -47.62 49.46 54.46
C ALA A 70 -46.56 48.54 53.83
N ALA A 71 -45.70 49.09 52.96
CA ALA A 71 -44.56 48.38 52.38
C ALA A 71 -43.54 47.95 53.44
N ASP A 72 -43.23 48.83 54.40
CA ASP A 72 -42.30 48.58 55.49
C ASP A 72 -42.77 47.40 56.34
N ARG A 73 -44.04 47.41 56.79
CA ARG A 73 -44.61 46.33 57.60
C ARG A 73 -44.72 45.02 56.83
N ALA A 74 -45.21 45.04 55.59
CA ALA A 74 -45.26 43.85 54.74
C ALA A 74 -43.86 43.27 54.53
N GLY A 75 -42.86 44.13 54.30
CA GLY A 75 -41.47 43.74 54.17
C GLY A 75 -40.88 43.12 55.44
N ARG A 76 -41.24 43.61 56.64
CA ARG A 76 -40.82 42.99 57.91
C ARG A 76 -41.44 41.60 58.12
N ALA A 77 -42.71 41.45 57.77
CA ALA A 77 -43.43 40.19 57.92
C ALA A 77 -42.78 39.04 57.11
N ILE A 78 -42.34 39.33 55.88
CA ILE A 78 -41.74 38.32 55.01
C ILE A 78 -40.23 38.13 55.19
N LEU A 79 -39.57 39.02 55.92
CA LEU A 79 -38.10 39.05 56.02
C LEU A 79 -37.50 37.72 56.53
N PRO A 80 -38.02 37.05 57.57
CA PRO A 80 -37.45 35.79 58.06
C PRO A 80 -37.45 34.69 56.99
N MET A 81 -38.59 34.50 56.31
CA MET A 81 -38.73 33.52 55.23
C MET A 81 -37.84 33.86 54.03
N LEU A 82 -37.68 35.16 53.73
CA LEU A 82 -36.82 35.61 52.66
C LEU A 82 -35.34 35.34 52.97
N LEU A 83 -34.89 35.54 54.22
CA LEU A 83 -33.52 35.21 54.66
C LEU A 83 -33.26 33.70 54.67
N GLU A 84 -34.24 32.89 55.05
CA GLU A 84 -34.14 31.43 54.99
C GLU A 84 -34.01 30.95 53.53
N ALA A 85 -34.86 31.47 52.64
CA ALA A 85 -34.77 31.18 51.21
C ALA A 85 -33.41 31.56 50.62
N GLN A 86 -32.82 32.70 51.02
CA GLN A 86 -31.47 33.08 50.59
C GLN A 86 -30.40 32.07 51.01
N ARG A 87 -30.49 31.53 52.23
CA ARG A 87 -29.53 30.53 52.75
C ARG A 87 -29.64 29.21 52.00
N THR A 88 -30.86 28.75 51.73
CA THR A 88 -31.11 27.46 51.06
C THR A 88 -30.81 27.52 49.56
N THR A 89 -31.21 28.61 48.89
CA THR A 89 -31.04 28.74 47.44
C THR A 89 -29.70 29.35 47.02
N LEU A 90 -28.89 29.79 48.00
CA LEU A 90 -27.63 30.52 47.78
C LEU A 90 -27.78 31.68 46.79
N SER A 91 -28.97 32.32 46.80
CA SER A 91 -29.34 33.40 45.89
C SER A 91 -29.59 34.68 46.70
N GLY A 92 -29.16 35.83 46.19
CA GLY A 92 -29.48 37.11 46.81
C GLY A 92 -30.91 37.50 46.46
N LEU A 93 -31.78 37.64 47.45
CA LEU A 93 -33.20 37.99 47.26
C LEU A 93 -33.52 39.33 47.91
N LYS A 94 -34.31 40.17 47.26
CA LYS A 94 -34.80 41.44 47.82
C LYS A 94 -36.21 41.73 47.32
N VAL A 95 -36.96 42.49 48.11
CA VAL A 95 -38.24 43.06 47.68
C VAL A 95 -38.17 44.57 47.78
N LEU A 96 -38.46 45.22 46.66
CA LEU A 96 -38.54 46.67 46.51
C LEU A 96 -40.01 47.10 46.50
N ASP A 97 -40.31 48.28 47.03
CA ASP A 97 -41.62 48.91 46.90
C ASP A 97 -41.82 49.53 45.50
N TYR A 98 -42.97 50.17 45.29
CA TYR A 98 -43.31 50.85 44.04
C TYR A 98 -42.55 52.19 43.82
N HIS A 99 -41.76 52.64 44.80
CA HIS A 99 -40.77 53.73 44.66
C HIS A 99 -39.34 53.21 44.45
N GLY A 100 -39.14 51.88 44.45
CA GLY A 100 -37.84 51.24 44.28
C GLY A 100 -37.01 51.19 45.55
N LEU A 101 -37.61 51.43 46.71
CA LEU A 101 -36.99 51.35 48.03
C LEU A 101 -37.02 49.92 48.55
N VAL A 102 -35.94 49.47 49.19
CA VAL A 102 -35.87 48.12 49.77
C VAL A 102 -36.82 47.98 50.96
N ALA A 103 -37.90 47.23 50.76
CA ALA A 103 -38.88 46.87 51.78
C ALA A 103 -38.46 45.62 52.58
N ALA A 104 -37.87 44.63 51.90
CA ALA A 104 -37.34 43.41 52.53
C ALA A 104 -35.98 43.02 51.92
N GLY A 105 -34.95 42.90 52.75
CA GLY A 105 -33.61 42.51 52.35
C GLY A 105 -32.66 42.48 53.55
N GLN A 106 -31.55 41.75 53.43
CA GLN A 106 -30.58 41.54 54.53
C GLN A 106 -29.81 42.83 54.90
N LYS A 107 -29.53 43.68 53.91
CA LYS A 107 -28.83 44.97 54.03
C LYS A 107 -29.54 46.00 53.13
N GLU A 108 -29.26 47.30 53.32
CA GLU A 108 -29.71 48.39 52.43
C GLU A 108 -31.22 48.70 52.49
N ARG A 109 -31.91 48.34 53.59
CA ARG A 109 -33.32 48.67 53.82
C ARG A 109 -33.55 50.18 53.73
N GLY A 110 -34.59 50.60 53.01
CA GLY A 110 -34.90 52.02 52.80
C GLY A 110 -33.98 52.74 51.81
N LEU A 111 -32.99 52.07 51.21
CA LEU A 111 -32.24 52.64 50.08
C LEU A 111 -32.94 52.36 48.76
N SER A 112 -32.72 53.23 47.77
CA SER A 112 -33.37 53.17 46.47
C SER A 112 -32.52 52.50 45.39
N PHE A 113 -33.19 51.61 44.65
CA PHE A 113 -32.74 51.01 43.41
C PHE A 113 -33.55 51.47 42.19
N ALA A 114 -34.32 52.55 42.31
CA ALA A 114 -35.15 53.05 41.21
C ALA A 114 -34.38 53.43 39.94
N HIS A 115 -33.07 53.72 40.09
CA HIS A 115 -32.17 54.10 39.01
C HIS A 115 -31.61 52.91 38.23
N THR A 116 -31.86 51.67 38.65
CA THR A 116 -31.31 50.49 37.96
C THR A 116 -32.19 50.07 36.79
N PRO A 117 -31.61 49.59 35.68
CA PRO A 117 -32.39 49.15 34.53
C PRO A 117 -33.32 47.99 34.87
N GLU A 118 -32.94 47.10 35.81
CA GLU A 118 -33.82 46.03 36.28
C GLU A 118 -35.11 46.54 36.88
N TYR A 119 -35.01 47.56 37.75
CA TYR A 119 -36.19 48.14 38.38
C TYR A 119 -37.03 48.91 37.36
N GLN A 120 -36.41 49.72 36.52
CA GLN A 120 -37.12 50.53 35.52
C GLN A 120 -37.91 49.67 34.54
N LEU A 121 -37.32 48.58 34.06
CA LEU A 121 -37.98 47.65 33.15
C LEU A 121 -39.07 46.84 33.86
N ALA A 122 -38.82 46.40 35.11
CA ALA A 122 -39.83 45.73 35.92
C ALA A 122 -40.99 46.68 36.28
N ALA A 123 -40.73 47.97 36.46
CA ALA A 123 -41.75 48.95 36.82
C ALA A 123 -42.79 49.18 35.71
N VAL A 124 -42.45 48.86 34.45
CA VAL A 124 -43.36 48.87 33.31
C VAL A 124 -44.18 47.55 33.22
N GLY A 125 -44.01 46.63 34.18
CA GLY A 125 -44.75 45.38 34.28
C GLY A 125 -44.16 44.21 33.50
N LYS A 126 -42.92 44.32 33.00
CA LYS A 126 -42.22 43.23 32.30
C LYS A 126 -41.26 42.49 33.23
N PRO A 127 -41.29 41.14 33.31
CA PRO A 127 -40.23 40.40 34.00
C PRO A 127 -38.92 40.52 33.23
N VAL A 128 -37.80 40.65 33.93
CA VAL A 128 -36.46 40.84 33.34
C VAL A 128 -35.48 39.82 33.88
N SER A 129 -34.74 39.19 32.99
CA SER A 129 -33.53 38.43 33.29
C SER A 129 -32.36 39.06 32.56
N LEU A 130 -31.25 39.33 33.25
CA LEU A 130 -30.03 39.85 32.62
C LEU A 130 -28.76 39.31 33.28
N LEU A 131 -27.66 39.38 32.55
CA LEU A 131 -26.32 39.03 33.01
C LEU A 131 -25.60 40.30 33.47
N ARG A 132 -24.92 40.24 34.62
CA ARG A 132 -24.03 41.31 35.08
C ARG A 132 -22.65 40.80 35.41
N ASP A 133 -21.65 41.60 35.08
CA ASP A 133 -20.30 41.47 35.61
C ASP A 133 -20.35 41.60 37.14
N ARG A 134 -19.58 40.74 37.81
CA ARG A 134 -19.46 40.73 39.26
C ARG A 134 -18.48 41.80 39.78
N GLY A 135 -17.58 42.31 38.93
CA GLY A 135 -16.62 43.37 39.29
C GLY A 135 -15.51 42.95 40.25
N SER A 136 -15.61 41.77 40.88
CA SER A 136 -14.58 41.23 41.76
C SER A 136 -13.62 40.35 40.94
N HIS A 137 -12.55 40.95 40.40
CA HIS A 137 -11.40 40.22 39.85
C HIS A 137 -10.39 39.80 40.93
N GLN A 138 -10.80 39.72 42.21
CA GLN A 138 -9.90 39.17 43.23
C GLN A 138 -9.58 37.72 42.87
N PRO A 139 -8.29 37.31 42.84
CA PRO A 139 -7.92 35.94 42.55
C PRO A 139 -8.60 35.04 43.58
N VAL A 140 -9.58 34.26 43.13
CA VAL A 140 -10.30 33.35 44.00
C VAL A 140 -9.31 32.25 44.40
N PRO A 141 -9.08 32.00 45.70
CA PRO A 141 -8.18 30.93 46.13
C PRO A 141 -8.67 29.57 45.58
N LEU A 142 -7.73 28.67 45.26
CA LEU A 142 -7.98 27.33 44.72
C LEU A 142 -9.00 26.50 45.54
N SER A 143 -9.28 26.90 46.78
CA SER A 143 -10.24 26.29 47.71
C SER A 143 -11.71 26.73 47.54
N SER A 144 -12.04 27.66 46.64
CA SER A 144 -13.44 28.07 46.39
C SER A 144 -13.81 28.19 44.89
N PRO A 145 -13.70 27.09 44.11
CA PRO A 145 -13.97 27.08 42.67
C PRO A 145 -15.43 27.42 42.28
N SER A 146 -16.39 27.27 43.20
CA SER A 146 -17.80 27.56 42.96
C SER A 146 -18.13 29.05 42.79
N ARG A 147 -17.20 29.96 43.17
CA ARG A 147 -17.37 31.42 43.04
C ARG A 147 -16.56 32.04 41.91
N ASN A 148 -16.05 31.23 40.98
CA ASN A 148 -15.14 31.66 39.92
C ASN A 148 -15.82 32.07 38.61
N ALA A 149 -17.16 32.14 38.55
CA ALA A 149 -17.83 32.72 37.40
C ALA A 149 -17.79 34.26 37.48
N SER A 150 -17.32 34.90 36.41
CA SER A 150 -17.22 36.37 36.26
C SER A 150 -18.57 37.07 36.14
N VAL A 151 -19.64 36.31 35.93
CA VAL A 151 -20.98 36.81 35.63
C VAL A 151 -21.99 36.30 36.66
N SER A 152 -22.96 37.13 37.02
CA SER A 152 -24.12 36.75 37.85
C SER A 152 -25.42 37.03 37.12
N VAL A 153 -26.37 36.11 37.26
CA VAL A 153 -27.72 36.24 36.70
C VAL A 153 -28.56 37.06 37.65
N TYR A 154 -29.21 38.10 37.15
CA TYR A 154 -30.17 38.92 37.88
C TYR A 154 -31.56 38.76 37.28
N VAL A 155 -32.56 38.57 38.14
CA VAL A 155 -33.96 38.42 37.75
C VAL A 155 -34.81 39.39 38.54
N ALA A 156 -35.54 40.28 37.87
CA ALA A 156 -36.47 41.22 38.47
C ALA A 156 -37.90 40.91 38.01
N LEU A 157 -38.79 40.65 38.98
CA LEU A 157 -40.18 40.28 38.74
C LEU A 157 -41.11 41.34 39.34
N PRO A 158 -41.98 41.98 38.55
CA PRO A 158 -42.96 42.93 39.06
C PRO A 158 -44.00 42.23 39.93
N ILE A 159 -44.36 42.88 41.04
CA ILE A 159 -45.47 42.50 41.90
C ILE A 159 -46.63 43.44 41.57
N THR A 160 -47.73 42.88 41.11
CA THR A 160 -48.89 43.65 40.65
C THR A 160 -50.13 43.37 41.48
N LEU A 161 -50.92 44.42 41.73
CA LEU A 161 -52.22 44.36 42.39
C LEU A 161 -53.15 45.34 41.67
N ASN A 162 -54.33 44.86 41.24
CA ASN A 162 -55.35 45.68 40.57
C ASN A 162 -54.79 46.52 39.41
N ASN A 163 -53.98 45.90 38.54
CA ASN A 163 -53.30 46.55 37.42
C ASN A 163 -52.34 47.71 37.79
N ARG A 164 -51.82 47.69 39.02
CA ARG A 164 -50.79 48.62 39.50
C ARG A 164 -49.57 47.86 39.99
N LEU A 165 -48.38 48.42 39.75
CA LEU A 165 -47.14 47.94 40.33
C LEU A 165 -47.11 48.32 41.80
N VAL A 166 -47.04 47.32 42.68
CA VAL A 166 -46.98 47.51 44.14
C VAL A 166 -45.61 47.19 44.72
N GLY A 167 -44.74 46.55 43.95
CA GLY A 167 -43.35 46.27 44.30
C GLY A 167 -42.64 45.46 43.24
N VAL A 168 -41.37 45.13 43.46
CA VAL A 168 -40.56 44.29 42.57
C VAL A 168 -39.77 43.30 43.41
N VAL A 169 -39.83 42.00 43.09
CA VAL A 169 -38.92 41.00 43.65
C VAL A 169 -37.67 40.94 42.80
N TRP A 170 -36.52 41.03 43.45
CA TRP A 170 -35.22 40.94 42.82
C TRP A 170 -34.49 39.72 43.34
N ALA A 171 -33.96 38.90 42.43
CA ALA A 171 -33.16 37.72 42.73
C ALA A 171 -31.83 37.78 41.97
N ASN A 172 -30.74 37.29 42.56
CA ASN A 172 -29.49 37.05 41.83
C ASN A 172 -28.83 35.72 42.23
N ARG A 173 -28.12 35.10 41.28
CA ARG A 173 -27.32 33.89 41.52
C ARG A 173 -26.13 33.83 40.57
N THR A 174 -24.99 33.36 41.07
CA THR A 174 -23.80 33.07 40.28
C THR A 174 -23.84 31.61 39.83
N PRO A 175 -23.68 31.29 38.53
CA PRO A 175 -23.60 29.91 38.06
C PRO A 175 -22.29 29.24 38.51
N ASN A 176 -22.27 27.91 38.53
CA ASN A 176 -21.06 27.14 38.86
C ASN A 176 -19.96 27.39 37.81
N GLY A 177 -18.70 27.43 38.23
CA GLY A 177 -17.57 27.70 37.34
C GLY A 177 -17.26 26.54 36.39
N LEU A 178 -16.78 26.86 35.19
CA LEU A 178 -16.36 25.86 34.18
C LEU A 178 -15.30 24.87 34.72
N MET A 179 -14.40 25.34 35.59
CA MET A 179 -13.38 24.47 36.21
C MET A 179 -13.99 23.41 37.13
N GLU A 180 -15.05 23.72 37.85
CA GLU A 180 -15.74 22.76 38.71
C GLU A 180 -16.45 21.69 37.87
N ALA A 181 -17.01 22.08 36.71
CA ALA A 181 -17.59 21.14 35.75
C ALA A 181 -16.54 20.16 35.19
N PHE A 182 -15.37 20.66 34.78
CA PHE A 182 -14.27 19.79 34.33
C PHE A 182 -13.73 18.91 35.46
N TYR A 183 -13.56 19.46 36.66
CA TYR A 183 -13.03 18.72 37.82
C TYR A 183 -13.96 17.58 38.23
N ASN A 184 -15.27 17.82 38.25
CA ASN A 184 -16.29 16.79 38.53
C ASN A 184 -16.33 15.69 37.46
N LYS A 185 -15.80 15.95 36.26
CA LYS A 185 -15.72 14.99 35.16
C LYS A 185 -14.31 14.49 34.86
N ARG A 186 -13.31 14.80 35.71
CA ARG A 186 -11.90 14.48 35.45
C ARG A 186 -11.64 12.99 35.20
N GLN A 187 -12.31 12.10 35.92
CA GLN A 187 -12.16 10.66 35.75
C GLN A 187 -12.62 10.22 34.35
N ALA A 188 -13.78 10.70 33.89
CA ALA A 188 -14.30 10.39 32.56
C ALA A 188 -13.41 10.95 31.44
N LEU A 189 -12.85 12.15 31.62
CA LEU A 189 -11.93 12.74 30.64
C LEU A 189 -10.60 11.97 30.59
N LEU A 190 -10.06 11.57 31.74
CA LEU A 190 -8.83 10.78 31.81
C LEU A 190 -9.01 9.40 31.20
N THR A 191 -10.13 8.71 31.46
CA THR A 191 -10.39 7.40 30.84
C THR A 191 -10.57 7.50 29.34
N MET A 192 -11.23 8.54 28.82
CA MET A 192 -11.30 8.79 27.38
C MET A 192 -9.92 9.06 26.78
N ALA A 193 -9.10 9.90 27.43
CA ALA A 193 -7.76 10.21 26.95
C ALA A 193 -6.84 8.97 26.93
N LEU A 194 -6.88 8.15 27.98
CA LEU A 194 -6.14 6.90 28.06
C LEU A 194 -6.64 5.87 27.03
N GLY A 195 -7.96 5.78 26.82
CA GLY A 195 -8.53 4.92 25.78
C GLY A 195 -8.10 5.34 24.38
N LEU A 196 -8.08 6.66 24.11
CA LEU A 196 -7.58 7.20 22.85
C LEU A 196 -6.08 6.90 22.65
N LEU A 197 -5.27 7.10 23.69
CA LEU A 197 -3.83 6.80 23.65
C LEU A 197 -3.55 5.30 23.45
N ALA A 198 -4.31 4.43 24.12
CA ALA A 198 -4.18 2.99 23.95
C ALA A 198 -4.56 2.58 22.52
N LEU A 199 -5.64 3.15 21.97
CA LEU A 199 -6.06 2.91 20.59
C LEU A 199 -5.01 3.38 19.58
N THR A 200 -4.43 4.57 19.76
CA THR A 200 -3.38 5.07 18.85
C THR A 200 -2.14 4.19 18.90
N LEU A 201 -1.69 3.79 20.09
CA LEU A 201 -0.55 2.88 20.26
C LEU A 201 -0.81 1.50 19.64
N LEU A 202 -2.04 0.97 19.79
CA LEU A 202 -2.43 -0.30 19.19
C LEU A 202 -2.37 -0.22 17.66
N VAL A 203 -2.94 0.83 17.06
CA VAL A 203 -2.92 1.02 15.60
C VAL A 203 -1.49 1.19 15.09
N VAL A 204 -0.66 2.00 15.75
CA VAL A 204 0.76 2.18 15.36
C VAL A 204 1.54 0.88 15.45
N SER A 205 1.33 0.09 16.52
CA SER A 205 1.98 -1.20 16.70
C SER A 205 1.56 -2.20 15.62
N LEU A 206 0.25 -2.26 15.31
CA LEU A 206 -0.28 -3.09 14.22
C LEU A 206 0.37 -2.72 12.89
N LEU A 207 0.38 -1.44 12.52
CA LEU A 207 0.97 -0.95 11.28
C LEU A 207 2.48 -1.24 11.20
N ALA A 208 3.20 -1.09 12.32
CA ALA A 208 4.63 -1.39 12.38
C ALA A 208 4.91 -2.89 12.16
N TYR A 209 4.00 -3.76 12.65
CA TYR A 209 4.11 -5.20 12.48
C TYR A 209 3.67 -5.68 11.09
N THR A 210 2.59 -5.11 10.53
CA THR A 210 2.00 -5.53 9.25
C THR A 210 2.69 -4.93 8.03
N LEU A 211 3.19 -3.69 8.12
CA LEU A 211 3.82 -2.98 6.98
C LEU A 211 5.32 -2.77 7.19
N THR A 212 5.72 -2.09 8.27
CA THR A 212 7.09 -1.57 8.39
C THR A 212 8.13 -2.68 8.54
N ARG A 213 7.85 -3.70 9.36
CA ARG A 213 8.78 -4.83 9.58
C ARG A 213 9.01 -5.65 8.30
N PRO A 214 7.98 -6.12 7.57
CA PRO A 214 8.19 -6.87 6.34
C PRO A 214 8.91 -6.09 5.25
N ILE A 215 8.59 -4.80 5.07
CA ILE A 215 9.28 -3.94 4.09
C ILE A 215 10.78 -3.83 4.40
N ARG A 216 11.15 -3.66 5.67
CA ARG A 216 12.58 -3.66 6.05
C ARG A 216 13.26 -5.00 5.73
N GLY A 217 12.56 -6.12 5.94
CA GLY A 217 13.05 -7.44 5.55
C GLY A 217 13.27 -7.57 4.04
N LEU A 218 12.36 -7.05 3.21
CA LEU A 218 12.52 -7.01 1.75
C LEU A 218 13.73 -6.14 1.33
N ILE A 219 13.93 -4.99 1.98
CA ILE A 219 15.08 -4.11 1.72
C ILE A 219 16.39 -4.84 2.04
N GLU A 220 16.42 -5.63 3.12
CA GLU A 220 17.60 -6.41 3.47
C GLU A 220 17.86 -7.54 2.46
N LYS A 221 16.81 -8.24 2.02
CA LYS A 221 16.90 -9.25 0.95
C LYS A 221 17.41 -8.66 -0.36
N THR A 222 16.90 -7.50 -0.78
CA THR A 222 17.38 -6.82 -2.01
C THR A 222 18.84 -6.40 -1.94
N ARG A 223 19.36 -6.05 -0.75
CA ARG A 223 20.80 -5.82 -0.56
C ARG A 223 21.63 -7.11 -0.71
N LEU A 224 21.12 -8.24 -0.22
CA LEU A 224 21.77 -9.54 -0.42
C LEU A 224 21.80 -9.95 -1.90
N ILE A 225 20.72 -9.67 -2.64
CA ILE A 225 20.66 -9.86 -4.11
C ILE A 225 21.74 -9.02 -4.79
N ALA A 226 21.85 -7.73 -4.44
CA ALA A 226 22.87 -6.84 -5.00
C ALA A 226 24.30 -7.29 -4.67
N ALA A 227 24.52 -7.92 -3.52
CA ALA A 227 25.79 -8.54 -3.14
C ALA A 227 26.02 -9.92 -3.79
N ASN A 228 25.11 -10.39 -4.65
CA ASN A 228 25.14 -11.70 -5.30
C ASN A 228 25.20 -12.88 -4.30
N HIS A 229 24.51 -12.75 -3.16
CA HIS A 229 24.42 -13.76 -2.11
C HIS A 229 23.18 -14.67 -2.32
N PRO A 230 23.31 -16.01 -2.24
CA PRO A 230 22.21 -16.94 -2.51
C PRO A 230 21.01 -16.78 -1.55
N GLU A 231 21.23 -16.26 -0.34
CA GLU A 231 20.15 -16.01 0.63
C GLU A 231 19.17 -14.91 0.20
N GLY A 232 19.52 -14.11 -0.80
CA GLY A 232 18.64 -13.12 -1.42
C GLY A 232 17.45 -13.74 -2.17
N ALA A 233 17.59 -14.99 -2.63
CA ALA A 233 16.53 -15.72 -3.34
C ALA A 233 15.54 -16.45 -2.42
N ILE A 234 15.79 -16.45 -1.11
CA ILE A 234 14.90 -17.10 -0.14
C ILE A 234 13.73 -16.13 0.22
N PRO A 235 12.46 -16.54 0.02
CA PRO A 235 11.31 -15.73 0.41
C PRO A 235 11.30 -15.38 1.90
N LEU A 236 10.60 -14.31 2.26
CA LEU A 236 10.39 -13.95 3.67
C LEU A 236 9.60 -15.05 4.38
N ALA A 237 10.06 -15.47 5.57
CA ALA A 237 9.46 -16.58 6.30
C ALA A 237 8.04 -16.31 6.82
N ASN A 238 7.67 -15.04 7.05
CA ASN A 238 6.39 -14.67 7.69
C ASN A 238 5.80 -13.37 7.10
N PRO A 239 5.28 -13.39 5.87
CA PRO A 239 4.54 -12.25 5.33
C PRO A 239 3.18 -12.15 6.03
N VAL A 240 2.89 -10.98 6.61
CA VAL A 240 1.67 -10.76 7.42
C VAL A 240 0.43 -10.53 6.55
N THR A 241 0.60 -9.98 5.34
CA THR A 241 -0.47 -9.74 4.36
C THR A 241 -0.19 -10.49 3.06
N ALA A 242 -1.25 -10.75 2.29
CA ALA A 242 -1.17 -11.47 1.01
C ALA A 242 -0.33 -10.70 -0.02
N GLU A 243 -0.49 -9.38 -0.10
CA GLU A 243 0.21 -8.51 -1.05
C GLU A 243 1.73 -8.48 -0.78
N ILE A 244 2.12 -8.46 0.50
CA ILE A 244 3.53 -8.52 0.88
C ILE A 244 4.11 -9.91 0.60
N SER A 245 3.31 -10.96 0.77
CA SER A 245 3.70 -12.33 0.39
C SER A 245 3.97 -12.42 -1.10
N GLU A 246 3.03 -11.95 -1.93
CA GLU A 246 3.17 -11.94 -3.39
C GLU A 246 4.42 -11.18 -3.83
N LEU A 247 4.62 -9.96 -3.32
CA LEU A 247 5.82 -9.18 -3.59
C LEU A 247 7.11 -9.90 -3.17
N ALA A 248 7.12 -10.55 -2.00
CA ALA A 248 8.27 -11.31 -1.53
C ALA A 248 8.60 -12.50 -2.45
N HIS A 249 7.58 -13.20 -2.95
CA HIS A 249 7.75 -14.29 -3.91
C HIS A 249 8.24 -13.78 -5.27
N SER A 250 7.71 -12.67 -5.78
CA SER A 250 8.19 -12.06 -7.03
C SER A 250 9.64 -11.62 -6.94
N ILE A 251 10.05 -11.00 -5.82
CA ILE A 251 11.45 -10.61 -5.60
C ILE A 251 12.35 -11.84 -5.49
N ALA A 252 11.92 -12.89 -4.78
CA ALA A 252 12.65 -14.14 -4.67
C ALA A 252 12.84 -14.83 -6.03
N ALA A 253 11.78 -14.91 -6.84
CA ALA A 253 11.84 -15.48 -8.19
C ALA A 253 12.77 -14.68 -9.11
N MET A 254 12.74 -13.34 -9.03
CA MET A 254 13.68 -12.48 -9.76
C MET A 254 15.12 -12.72 -9.31
N ALA A 255 15.36 -12.82 -8.01
CA ALA A 255 16.68 -13.08 -7.44
C ALA A 255 17.25 -14.41 -7.92
N ASP A 256 16.43 -15.46 -7.92
CA ASP A 256 16.78 -16.80 -8.38
C ASP A 256 17.15 -16.79 -9.87
N ALA A 257 16.31 -16.19 -10.70
CA ALA A 257 16.57 -16.02 -12.14
C ALA A 257 17.87 -15.25 -12.41
N LEU A 258 18.14 -14.18 -11.68
CA LEU A 258 19.39 -13.42 -11.78
C LEU A 258 20.60 -14.23 -11.34
N TYR A 259 20.50 -14.97 -10.24
CA TYR A 259 21.57 -15.81 -9.73
C TYR A 259 21.93 -16.92 -10.72
N HIS A 260 20.93 -17.61 -11.26
CA HIS A 260 21.14 -18.62 -12.30
C HIS A 260 21.75 -18.03 -13.56
N ARG A 261 21.29 -16.85 -14.00
CA ARG A 261 21.85 -16.18 -15.18
C ARG A 261 23.30 -15.74 -14.97
N ASN A 262 23.64 -15.21 -13.79
CA ASN A 262 25.01 -14.82 -13.46
C ASN A 262 25.94 -16.03 -13.39
N THR A 263 25.50 -17.11 -12.76
CA THR A 263 26.26 -18.36 -12.67
C THR A 263 26.51 -18.94 -14.07
N TYR A 264 25.48 -19.00 -14.91
CA TYR A 264 25.60 -19.40 -16.31
C TYR A 264 26.61 -18.53 -17.08
N LEU A 265 26.54 -17.21 -16.95
CA LEU A 265 27.48 -16.30 -17.62
C LEU A 265 28.93 -16.50 -17.16
N ARG A 266 29.15 -16.75 -15.86
CA ARG A 266 30.48 -17.04 -15.31
C ARG A 266 31.05 -18.34 -15.86
N GLU A 267 30.27 -19.41 -15.81
CA GLU A 267 30.66 -20.73 -16.35
C GLU A 267 30.91 -20.65 -17.86
N PHE A 268 30.01 -20.00 -18.60
CA PHE A 268 30.16 -19.75 -20.03
C PHE A 268 31.46 -19.00 -20.34
N THR A 269 31.74 -17.89 -19.63
CA THR A 269 32.95 -17.09 -19.85
C THR A 269 34.22 -17.88 -19.55
N ALA A 270 34.20 -18.69 -18.49
CA ALA A 270 35.32 -19.58 -18.17
C ALA A 270 35.55 -20.61 -19.28
N HIS A 271 34.49 -21.23 -19.79
CA HIS A 271 34.58 -22.21 -20.89
C HIS A 271 35.05 -21.57 -22.20
N VAL A 272 34.54 -20.38 -22.57
CA VAL A 272 35.02 -19.61 -23.73
C VAL A 272 36.52 -19.37 -23.62
N SER A 273 36.96 -18.88 -22.45
CA SER A 273 38.37 -18.56 -22.21
C SER A 273 39.27 -19.78 -22.35
N HIS A 274 38.86 -20.93 -21.80
CA HIS A 274 39.60 -22.17 -21.94
C HIS A 274 39.63 -22.67 -23.39
N ALA A 275 38.47 -22.66 -24.07
CA ALA A 275 38.34 -23.17 -25.43
C ALA A 275 39.15 -22.35 -26.45
N LEU A 276 39.29 -21.04 -26.23
CA LEU A 276 40.16 -20.17 -27.04
C LEU A 276 41.64 -20.30 -26.69
N LYS A 277 41.98 -20.48 -25.41
CA LYS A 277 43.38 -20.60 -24.96
C LYS A 277 44.10 -21.78 -25.62
N THR A 278 43.45 -22.93 -25.73
CA THR A 278 44.05 -24.15 -26.28
C THR A 278 44.62 -23.99 -27.71
N PRO A 279 43.85 -23.59 -28.74
CA PRO A 279 44.37 -23.39 -30.09
C PRO A 279 45.36 -22.22 -30.17
N ILE A 280 45.19 -21.17 -29.35
CA ILE A 280 46.15 -20.05 -29.31
C ILE A 280 47.52 -20.52 -28.80
N THR A 281 47.55 -21.32 -27.73
CA THR A 281 48.80 -21.87 -27.20
C THR A 281 49.44 -22.87 -28.17
N ALA A 282 48.65 -23.68 -28.87
CA ALA A 282 49.16 -24.58 -29.92
C ALA A 282 49.76 -23.83 -31.12
N LEU A 283 49.12 -22.74 -31.55
CA LEU A 283 49.64 -21.82 -32.56
C LEU A 283 50.96 -21.18 -32.11
N GLN A 284 51.01 -20.65 -30.90
CA GLN A 284 52.23 -20.05 -30.34
C GLN A 284 53.39 -21.04 -30.29
N GLY A 285 53.17 -22.24 -29.75
CA GLY A 285 54.22 -23.27 -29.70
C GLY A 285 54.68 -23.73 -31.09
N SER A 286 53.76 -23.83 -32.06
CA SER A 286 54.12 -24.16 -33.44
C SER A 286 54.93 -23.04 -34.11
N ILE A 287 54.61 -21.77 -33.83
CA ILE A 287 55.37 -20.61 -34.31
C ILE A 287 56.77 -20.58 -33.69
N GLU A 288 56.89 -20.81 -32.38
CA GLU A 288 58.18 -20.86 -31.67
C GLU A 288 59.08 -21.96 -32.25
N LEU A 289 58.57 -23.19 -32.41
CA LEU A 289 59.33 -24.30 -32.99
C LEU A 289 59.76 -24.04 -34.44
N LEU A 290 58.91 -23.39 -35.24
CA LEU A 290 59.24 -23.00 -36.61
C LEU A 290 60.26 -21.85 -36.66
N ASN A 291 60.28 -20.99 -35.66
CA ASN A 291 61.21 -19.86 -35.60
C ASN A 291 62.60 -20.29 -35.07
N ASP A 292 62.65 -21.20 -34.10
CA ASP A 292 63.89 -21.67 -33.49
C ASP A 292 64.62 -22.71 -34.36
N ASP A 293 63.88 -23.70 -34.89
CA ASP A 293 64.47 -24.86 -35.59
C ASP A 293 64.03 -24.99 -37.06
N GLY A 294 63.27 -24.03 -37.60
CA GLY A 294 62.59 -24.15 -38.89
C GLY A 294 63.49 -24.43 -40.10
N ASP A 295 64.72 -23.89 -40.10
CA ASP A 295 65.69 -24.07 -41.19
C ASP A 295 66.40 -25.44 -41.13
N ALA A 296 66.53 -26.02 -39.94
CA ALA A 296 67.10 -27.35 -39.72
C ALA A 296 66.04 -28.47 -39.77
N MET A 297 64.76 -28.10 -39.75
CA MET A 297 63.63 -29.01 -39.71
C MET A 297 63.37 -29.68 -41.07
N PRO A 298 63.12 -31.00 -41.12
CA PRO A 298 62.72 -31.68 -42.35
C PRO A 298 61.46 -31.05 -42.98
N THR A 299 61.44 -30.92 -44.31
CA THR A 299 60.35 -30.27 -45.05
C THR A 299 58.96 -30.83 -44.71
N GLU A 300 58.84 -32.15 -44.54
CA GLU A 300 57.58 -32.81 -44.18
C GLU A 300 57.11 -32.42 -42.76
N GLN A 301 58.04 -32.30 -41.81
CA GLN A 301 57.71 -31.88 -40.45
C GLN A 301 57.29 -30.42 -40.40
N ARG A 302 58.00 -29.54 -41.14
CA ARG A 302 57.63 -28.12 -41.30
C ARG A 302 56.25 -27.97 -41.93
N ARG A 303 55.95 -28.75 -42.97
CA ARG A 303 54.63 -28.78 -43.63
C ARG A 303 53.53 -29.22 -42.66
N ARG A 304 53.81 -30.19 -41.80
CA ARG A 304 52.86 -30.64 -40.77
C ARG A 304 52.57 -29.55 -39.74
N PHE A 305 53.57 -28.81 -39.27
CA PHE A 305 53.33 -27.67 -38.37
C PHE A 305 52.48 -26.58 -39.02
N LEU A 306 52.79 -26.18 -40.26
CA LEU A 306 51.99 -25.21 -41.00
C LEU A 306 50.54 -25.69 -41.22
N ALA A 307 50.34 -26.97 -41.51
CA ALA A 307 49.01 -27.58 -41.64
C ALA A 307 48.25 -27.57 -40.31
N ASN A 308 48.90 -27.90 -39.20
CA ASN A 308 48.30 -27.83 -37.87
C ASN A 308 47.89 -26.40 -37.52
N MET A 309 48.75 -25.42 -37.78
CA MET A 309 48.45 -24.01 -37.55
C MET A 309 47.25 -23.53 -38.38
N ALA A 310 47.19 -23.90 -39.65
CA ALA A 310 46.03 -23.58 -40.49
C ALA A 310 44.74 -24.20 -39.92
N GLY A 311 44.80 -25.45 -39.46
CA GLY A 311 43.69 -26.13 -38.78
C GLY A 311 43.24 -25.43 -37.50
N ASP A 312 44.18 -24.94 -36.68
CA ASP A 312 43.89 -24.19 -35.45
C ASP A 312 43.24 -22.82 -35.74
N VAL A 313 43.68 -22.11 -36.78
CA VAL A 313 43.05 -20.86 -37.24
C VAL A 313 41.61 -21.12 -37.71
N ASP A 314 41.39 -22.17 -38.49
CA ASP A 314 40.05 -22.55 -38.94
C ASP A 314 39.13 -22.94 -37.77
N ARG A 315 39.69 -23.62 -36.75
CA ARG A 315 38.97 -23.95 -35.52
C ARG A 315 38.56 -22.71 -34.74
N LEU A 316 39.47 -21.73 -34.58
CA LEU A 316 39.17 -20.45 -33.94
C LEU A 316 38.07 -19.69 -34.70
N LYS A 317 38.16 -19.63 -36.04
CA LYS A 317 37.14 -18.99 -36.88
C LYS A 317 35.76 -19.62 -36.69
N ARG A 318 35.67 -20.95 -36.73
CA ARG A 318 34.41 -21.67 -36.46
C ARG A 318 33.87 -21.39 -35.06
N MET A 319 34.74 -21.33 -34.06
CA MET A 319 34.33 -21.04 -32.67
C MET A 319 33.76 -19.63 -32.52
N VAL A 320 34.43 -18.60 -33.07
CA VAL A 320 33.94 -17.21 -33.03
C VAL A 320 32.60 -17.07 -33.74
N ASN A 321 32.44 -17.68 -34.92
CA ASN A 321 31.16 -17.66 -35.64
C ASN A 321 30.04 -18.31 -34.82
N ARG A 322 30.30 -19.48 -34.21
CA ARG A 322 29.33 -20.16 -33.34
C ARG A 322 28.98 -19.35 -32.08
N LEU A 323 29.93 -18.62 -31.50
CA LEU A 323 29.64 -17.72 -30.38
C LEU A 323 28.75 -16.55 -30.80
N MET A 324 28.96 -16.01 -32.01
CA MET A 324 28.16 -14.93 -32.54
C MET A 324 26.75 -15.38 -32.90
N GLU A 325 26.59 -16.60 -33.42
CA GLU A 325 25.30 -17.26 -33.62
C GLU A 325 24.56 -17.47 -32.30
N LEU A 326 25.24 -17.99 -31.27
CA LEU A 326 24.66 -18.14 -29.94
C LEU A 326 24.20 -16.80 -29.35
N ALA A 327 25.02 -15.76 -29.46
CA ALA A 327 24.66 -14.42 -28.98
C ALA A 327 23.45 -13.82 -29.72
N LYS A 328 23.37 -14.04 -31.04
CA LYS A 328 22.19 -13.63 -31.83
C LYS A 328 20.94 -14.41 -31.42
N ALA A 329 21.05 -15.71 -31.19
CA ALA A 329 19.93 -16.55 -30.73
C ALA A 329 19.45 -16.12 -29.34
N ASP A 330 20.36 -15.82 -28.41
CA ASP A 330 20.02 -15.32 -27.07
C ASP A 330 19.35 -13.93 -27.12
N MET A 331 19.75 -13.05 -28.04
CA MET A 331 19.09 -11.75 -28.24
C MET A 331 17.70 -11.91 -28.87
N ALA A 332 17.53 -12.82 -29.84
CA ALA A 332 16.24 -13.11 -30.45
C ALA A 332 15.26 -13.72 -29.43
N ALA A 333 15.73 -14.53 -28.49
CA ALA A 333 14.92 -15.04 -27.38
C ALA A 333 14.39 -13.95 -26.43
N MET A 334 15.05 -12.79 -26.38
CA MET A 334 14.71 -11.67 -25.50
C MET A 334 13.84 -10.62 -26.19
N ALA A 335 13.86 -10.56 -27.52
CA ALA A 335 12.96 -9.74 -28.30
C ALA A 335 11.57 -10.41 -28.29
N ASP A 336 10.55 -9.66 -27.88
CA ASP A 336 9.17 -10.14 -27.82
C ASP A 336 8.77 -10.76 -29.17
N MET A 337 8.15 -11.94 -29.14
CA MET A 337 7.87 -12.79 -30.32
C MET A 337 6.80 -12.22 -31.28
N THR A 338 6.64 -10.90 -31.28
CA THR A 338 5.59 -10.18 -31.97
C THR A 338 6.20 -9.14 -32.90
N GLU A 339 7.15 -9.54 -33.74
CA GLU A 339 7.39 -8.80 -34.97
C GLU A 339 6.21 -9.10 -35.92
N PRO A 340 5.33 -8.13 -36.23
CA PRO A 340 4.22 -8.35 -37.15
C PRO A 340 4.80 -8.52 -38.56
N GLY A 341 4.95 -9.76 -39.01
CA GLY A 341 5.47 -10.05 -40.36
C GLY A 341 6.15 -11.39 -40.59
N GLN A 342 6.21 -12.30 -39.60
CA GLN A 342 6.79 -13.63 -39.83
C GLN A 342 5.89 -14.44 -40.77
N THR A 343 6.36 -14.67 -41.99
CA THR A 343 5.70 -15.52 -42.97
C THR A 343 5.84 -16.98 -42.56
N PRO A 344 4.75 -17.77 -42.48
CA PRO A 344 4.82 -19.19 -42.18
C PRO A 344 5.75 -19.94 -43.16
N VAL A 345 6.64 -20.78 -42.63
CA VAL A 345 7.62 -21.56 -43.40
C VAL A 345 7.20 -23.03 -43.44
N ALA A 346 7.24 -23.64 -44.63
CA ALA A 346 6.95 -25.06 -44.84
C ALA A 346 8.17 -25.92 -44.49
N VAL A 347 8.11 -26.60 -43.35
CA VAL A 347 9.26 -27.34 -42.78
C VAL A 347 9.77 -28.43 -43.72
N ASN A 348 8.88 -29.15 -44.40
CA ASN A 348 9.24 -30.20 -45.35
C ASN A 348 10.09 -29.66 -46.53
N THR A 349 9.75 -28.49 -47.05
CA THR A 349 10.47 -27.89 -48.19
C THR A 349 11.90 -27.53 -47.83
N VAL A 350 12.08 -26.96 -46.62
CA VAL A 350 13.40 -26.62 -46.07
C VAL A 350 14.23 -27.88 -45.87
N LEU A 351 13.66 -28.92 -45.25
CA LEU A 351 14.36 -30.19 -45.03
C LEU A 351 14.76 -30.86 -46.35
N GLU A 352 13.89 -30.91 -47.35
CA GLU A 352 14.21 -31.46 -48.67
C GLU A 352 15.36 -30.71 -49.35
N GLY A 353 15.40 -29.38 -49.23
CA GLY A 353 16.49 -28.55 -49.74
C GLY A 353 17.83 -28.89 -49.08
N LEU A 354 17.82 -28.98 -47.75
CA LEU A 354 19.02 -29.28 -46.97
C LEU A 354 19.52 -30.71 -47.16
N ILE A 355 18.62 -31.68 -47.33
CA ILE A 355 18.98 -33.07 -47.66
C ILE A 355 19.75 -33.11 -48.97
N ARG A 356 19.24 -32.44 -50.03
CA ARG A 356 19.94 -32.38 -51.32
C ARG A 356 21.32 -31.74 -51.18
N GLN A 357 21.44 -30.65 -50.42
CA GLN A 357 22.71 -29.98 -50.20
C GLN A 357 23.71 -30.87 -49.44
N ALA A 358 23.27 -31.51 -48.36
CA ALA A 358 24.13 -32.38 -47.54
C ALA A 358 24.62 -33.60 -48.34
N GLN A 359 23.77 -34.21 -49.16
CA GLN A 359 24.16 -35.35 -50.03
C GLN A 359 25.11 -34.93 -51.16
N GLN A 360 25.01 -33.70 -51.66
CA GLN A 360 25.98 -33.17 -52.64
C GLN A 360 27.35 -32.92 -52.02
N GLN A 361 27.40 -32.50 -50.77
CA GLN A 361 28.65 -32.27 -50.04
C GLN A 361 29.31 -33.58 -49.60
N ASP A 362 28.52 -34.61 -49.32
CA ASP A 362 29.00 -35.93 -48.91
C ASP A 362 28.16 -37.05 -49.53
N PRO A 363 28.59 -37.60 -50.69
CA PRO A 363 27.86 -38.68 -51.36
C PRO A 363 27.76 -39.97 -50.55
N ALA A 364 28.57 -40.14 -49.51
CA ALA A 364 28.52 -41.31 -48.63
C ALA A 364 27.46 -41.21 -47.53
N LEU A 365 26.89 -40.02 -47.31
CA LEU A 365 25.86 -39.77 -46.31
C LEU A 365 24.46 -39.99 -46.90
N THR A 366 23.72 -40.96 -46.35
CA THR A 366 22.33 -41.22 -46.73
C THR A 366 21.38 -40.50 -45.78
N LEU A 367 20.58 -39.58 -46.32
CA LEU A 367 19.56 -38.84 -45.59
C LEU A 367 18.18 -39.21 -46.14
N THR A 368 17.27 -39.64 -45.28
CA THR A 368 15.88 -39.97 -45.65
C THR A 368 14.91 -39.08 -44.89
N LEU A 369 13.86 -38.61 -45.59
CA LEU A 369 12.76 -37.86 -45.00
C LEU A 369 11.46 -38.64 -45.14
N GLU A 370 10.85 -38.94 -44.01
CA GLU A 370 9.52 -39.50 -43.90
C GLU A 370 8.58 -38.46 -43.31
N CYS A 371 7.46 -38.23 -43.97
CA CYS A 371 6.47 -37.24 -43.56
C CYS A 371 5.16 -37.94 -43.20
N LEU A 372 4.68 -37.76 -41.96
CA LEU A 372 3.43 -38.34 -41.45
C LEU A 372 2.38 -37.25 -41.23
N ASN A 373 1.22 -37.40 -41.88
CA ASN A 373 0.06 -36.51 -41.69
C ASN A 373 0.40 -35.03 -41.95
N THR A 374 1.21 -34.79 -42.99
CA THR A 374 1.68 -33.45 -43.41
C THR A 374 0.99 -32.97 -44.70
N ASP A 375 0.25 -33.84 -45.39
CA ASP A 375 -0.42 -33.56 -46.67
C ASP A 375 -1.72 -32.73 -46.52
N THR A 376 -2.15 -32.44 -45.29
CA THR A 376 -3.36 -31.64 -45.03
C THR A 376 -3.06 -30.15 -45.22
N PRO A 377 -3.73 -29.43 -46.14
CA PRO A 377 -3.55 -27.99 -46.30
C PRO A 377 -3.80 -27.27 -44.97
N PRO A 378 -2.94 -26.31 -44.59
CA PRO A 378 -1.90 -25.67 -45.39
C PRO A 378 -0.48 -26.29 -45.29
N GLY A 379 -0.34 -27.55 -44.90
CA GLY A 379 0.94 -28.24 -44.74
C GLY A 379 1.57 -28.06 -43.35
N PRO A 380 2.78 -28.59 -43.11
CA PRO A 380 3.48 -28.48 -41.84
C PRO A 380 4.18 -27.11 -41.75
N LEU A 381 3.39 -26.07 -41.49
CA LEU A 381 3.87 -24.70 -41.35
C LEU A 381 4.34 -24.38 -39.94
N THR A 382 5.42 -23.61 -39.82
CA THR A 382 5.91 -23.06 -38.55
C THR A 382 6.26 -21.57 -38.70
N LEU A 383 6.28 -20.84 -37.58
CA LEU A 383 6.74 -19.45 -37.54
C LEU A 383 8.26 -19.32 -37.33
N ILE A 384 8.97 -20.44 -37.17
CA ILE A 384 10.44 -20.42 -37.12
C ILE A 384 10.98 -19.98 -38.49
N PRO A 385 11.83 -18.94 -38.56
CA PRO A 385 12.46 -18.50 -39.80
C PRO A 385 13.25 -19.63 -40.47
N GLU A 386 13.21 -19.66 -41.81
CA GLU A 386 13.91 -20.65 -42.63
C GLU A 386 15.40 -20.76 -42.25
N SER A 387 16.10 -19.62 -42.13
CA SER A 387 17.51 -19.58 -41.74
C SER A 387 17.81 -20.26 -40.39
N ASN A 388 16.86 -20.22 -39.45
CA ASN A 388 17.03 -20.85 -38.13
C ASN A 388 16.78 -22.36 -38.21
N LEU A 389 15.81 -22.79 -39.02
CA LEU A 389 15.60 -24.22 -39.32
C LEU A 389 16.81 -24.82 -40.03
N GLU A 390 17.39 -24.09 -41.00
CA GLU A 390 18.62 -24.48 -41.68
C GLU A 390 19.77 -24.65 -40.68
N ALA A 391 20.03 -23.65 -39.85
CA ALA A 391 21.09 -23.71 -38.84
C ALA A 391 20.90 -24.87 -37.85
N VAL A 392 19.66 -25.11 -37.38
CA VAL A 392 19.32 -26.23 -36.50
C VAL A 392 19.64 -27.56 -37.17
N PHE A 393 19.18 -27.74 -38.41
CA PHE A 393 19.35 -28.99 -39.13
C PHE A 393 20.81 -29.26 -39.51
N THR A 394 21.51 -28.27 -40.06
CA THR A 394 22.95 -28.37 -40.36
C THR A 394 23.74 -28.75 -39.11
N ASN A 395 23.45 -28.14 -37.95
CA ASN A 395 24.10 -28.51 -36.70
C ASN A 395 23.83 -29.98 -36.31
N LEU A 396 22.61 -30.48 -36.49
CA LEU A 396 22.29 -31.88 -36.17
C LEU A 396 22.99 -32.85 -37.12
N VAL A 397 22.99 -32.56 -38.43
CA VAL A 397 23.69 -33.37 -39.44
C VAL A 397 25.20 -33.39 -39.18
N ASP A 398 25.81 -32.24 -38.90
CA ASP A 398 27.23 -32.15 -38.56
C ASP A 398 27.58 -32.95 -37.31
N ASN A 399 26.73 -32.92 -36.28
CA ASN A 399 26.93 -33.72 -35.07
C ASN A 399 26.83 -35.22 -35.36
N SER A 400 25.85 -35.66 -36.15
CA SER A 400 25.71 -37.06 -36.56
C SER A 400 26.93 -37.52 -37.37
N ARG A 401 27.46 -36.69 -38.27
CA ARG A 401 28.70 -36.97 -39.01
C ARG A 401 29.92 -37.10 -38.09
N GLN A 402 30.07 -36.19 -37.12
CA GLN A 402 31.16 -36.28 -36.12
C GLN A 402 31.07 -37.55 -35.27
N ALA A 403 29.85 -38.04 -35.02
CA ALA A 403 29.62 -39.32 -34.34
C ALA A 403 29.87 -40.56 -35.23
N GLY A 404 30.24 -40.37 -36.50
CA GLY A 404 30.52 -41.42 -37.47
C GLY A 404 29.30 -41.95 -38.22
N ALA A 405 28.16 -41.24 -38.19
CA ALA A 405 26.94 -41.68 -38.87
C ALA A 405 27.08 -41.61 -40.39
N THR A 406 26.61 -42.65 -41.06
CA THR A 406 26.48 -42.75 -42.53
C THR A 406 25.01 -42.69 -42.98
N GLN A 407 24.08 -42.83 -42.04
CA GLN A 407 22.65 -42.76 -42.28
C GLN A 407 21.96 -41.89 -41.23
N ILE A 408 21.11 -40.98 -41.70
CA ILE A 408 20.28 -40.10 -40.87
C ILE A 408 18.84 -40.15 -41.39
N THR A 409 17.93 -40.56 -40.53
CA THR A 409 16.48 -40.62 -40.79
C THR A 409 15.78 -39.44 -40.13
N LEU A 410 14.96 -38.73 -40.91
CA LEU A 410 14.16 -37.60 -40.48
C LEU A 410 12.69 -37.99 -40.56
N LEU A 411 11.99 -37.94 -39.44
CA LEU A 411 10.55 -38.20 -39.37
C LEU A 411 9.83 -36.92 -38.98
N LEU A 412 9.14 -36.28 -39.92
CA LEU A 412 8.30 -35.11 -39.69
C LEU A 412 6.85 -35.54 -39.47
N ASP A 413 6.35 -35.35 -38.26
CA ASP A 413 5.00 -35.71 -37.84
C ASP A 413 4.14 -34.47 -37.57
N GLY A 414 3.10 -34.31 -38.38
CA GLY A 414 2.13 -33.21 -38.31
C GLY A 414 0.78 -33.60 -37.68
N ARG A 415 0.71 -34.71 -36.92
CA ARG A 415 -0.55 -35.17 -36.30
C ARG A 415 -1.08 -34.26 -35.19
N HIS A 416 -0.21 -33.51 -34.50
CA HIS A 416 -0.65 -32.64 -33.41
C HIS A 416 -1.21 -31.31 -33.97
N PRO A 417 -2.32 -30.78 -33.40
CA PRO A 417 -2.95 -29.57 -33.90
C PRO A 417 -2.09 -28.32 -33.72
N ASP A 418 -1.33 -28.23 -32.62
CA ASP A 418 -0.59 -27.01 -32.26
C ASP A 418 0.92 -27.10 -32.50
N THR A 419 1.43 -28.29 -32.85
CA THR A 419 2.88 -28.53 -32.96
C THR A 419 3.22 -29.50 -34.09
N LEU A 420 4.42 -29.37 -34.61
CA LEU A 420 5.06 -30.31 -35.52
C LEU A 420 6.18 -31.02 -34.75
N THR A 421 6.28 -32.34 -34.89
CA THR A 421 7.36 -33.11 -34.28
C THR A 421 8.34 -33.56 -35.36
N LEU A 422 9.60 -33.15 -35.25
CA LEU A 422 10.67 -33.63 -36.13
C LEU A 422 11.59 -34.56 -35.32
N THR A 423 11.62 -35.83 -35.69
CA THR A 423 12.57 -36.79 -35.11
C THR A 423 13.77 -36.93 -36.04
N VAL A 424 14.98 -36.77 -35.50
CA VAL A 424 16.24 -36.94 -36.21
C VAL A 424 16.98 -38.11 -35.58
N GLN A 425 17.12 -39.20 -36.31
CA GLN A 425 17.77 -40.41 -35.84
C GLN A 425 18.98 -40.77 -36.70
N ASP A 426 20.13 -40.99 -36.08
CA ASP A 426 21.35 -41.42 -36.78
C ASP A 426 21.77 -42.85 -36.42
N ASN A 427 22.75 -43.37 -37.17
CA ASN A 427 23.41 -44.66 -36.95
C ASN A 427 24.85 -44.50 -36.42
N GLY A 428 25.17 -43.39 -35.76
CA GLY A 428 26.51 -43.12 -35.24
C GLY A 428 26.86 -43.94 -33.98
N SER A 429 28.00 -43.63 -33.37
CA SER A 429 28.54 -44.30 -32.17
C SER A 429 27.69 -44.22 -30.89
N GLY A 430 26.56 -43.50 -30.93
CA GLY A 430 25.63 -43.33 -29.83
C GLY A 430 26.20 -42.51 -28.66
N LEU A 431 25.42 -42.39 -27.58
CA LEU A 431 25.78 -41.59 -26.40
C LEU A 431 25.86 -42.46 -25.15
N SER A 432 26.84 -42.23 -24.29
CA SER A 432 26.85 -42.83 -22.95
C SER A 432 25.81 -42.12 -22.06
N PRO A 433 25.23 -42.80 -21.05
CA PRO A 433 24.26 -42.19 -20.14
C PRO A 433 24.77 -40.90 -19.47
N GLY A 434 26.03 -40.89 -19.02
CA GLY A 434 26.64 -39.69 -18.41
C GLY A 434 26.89 -38.53 -19.38
N ASN A 435 27.06 -38.82 -20.68
CA ASN A 435 27.20 -37.78 -21.71
C ASN A 435 25.84 -37.21 -22.12
N ALA A 436 24.79 -38.03 -22.10
CA ALA A 436 23.43 -37.61 -22.45
C ALA A 436 22.93 -36.45 -21.56
N GLU A 437 23.26 -36.47 -20.26
CA GLU A 437 22.89 -35.41 -19.31
C GLU A 437 23.55 -34.05 -19.63
N LYS A 438 24.75 -34.07 -20.21
CA LYS A 438 25.56 -32.87 -20.47
C LYS A 438 25.51 -32.42 -21.92
N LEU A 439 24.81 -33.15 -22.78
CA LEU A 439 24.85 -33.03 -24.23
C LEU A 439 24.54 -31.62 -24.76
N PHE A 440 23.68 -30.89 -24.05
CA PHE A 440 23.25 -29.56 -24.44
C PHE A 440 23.93 -28.44 -23.65
N THR A 441 24.89 -28.79 -22.79
CA THR A 441 25.70 -27.82 -22.06
C THR A 441 26.72 -27.19 -23.01
N PRO A 442 26.83 -25.84 -23.07
CA PRO A 442 27.81 -25.18 -23.93
C PRO A 442 29.23 -25.68 -23.68
N PHE A 443 29.98 -25.90 -24.76
CA PHE A 443 31.36 -26.40 -24.80
C PHE A 443 31.54 -27.88 -24.43
N PHE A 444 30.46 -28.61 -24.15
CA PHE A 444 30.54 -30.05 -23.97
C PHE A 444 30.70 -30.74 -25.34
N THR A 445 31.76 -31.55 -25.50
CA THR A 445 32.02 -32.31 -26.73
C THR A 445 32.71 -33.63 -26.40
N THR A 446 32.34 -34.69 -27.12
CA THR A 446 33.02 -35.99 -27.07
C THR A 446 34.09 -36.13 -28.15
N HIS A 447 34.16 -35.18 -29.10
CA HIS A 447 35.09 -35.15 -30.23
C HIS A 447 35.93 -33.86 -30.24
N PRO A 448 36.73 -33.58 -29.20
CA PRO A 448 37.52 -32.34 -29.11
C PRO A 448 38.67 -32.29 -30.14
N THR A 449 39.12 -33.43 -30.65
CA THR A 449 40.18 -33.57 -31.66
C THR A 449 39.68 -33.35 -33.08
N ASP A 450 38.41 -33.67 -33.34
CA ASP A 450 37.81 -33.65 -34.69
C ASP A 450 37.11 -32.30 -34.99
N GLY A 451 37.49 -31.25 -34.25
CA GLY A 451 36.96 -29.90 -34.44
C GLY A 451 35.62 -29.63 -33.76
N GLY A 452 35.10 -30.55 -32.94
CA GLY A 452 33.89 -30.35 -32.15
C GLY A 452 34.03 -29.19 -31.16
N THR A 453 33.28 -28.11 -31.36
CA THR A 453 33.32 -26.94 -30.45
C THR A 453 32.46 -27.10 -29.21
N GLY A 454 31.57 -28.10 -29.19
CA GLY A 454 30.59 -28.32 -28.12
C GLY A 454 29.50 -27.25 -28.01
N LEU A 455 29.38 -26.35 -29.00
CA LEU A 455 28.37 -25.29 -29.01
C LEU A 455 27.13 -25.64 -29.84
N GLY A 456 27.24 -26.57 -30.81
CA GLY A 456 26.19 -26.84 -31.80
C GLY A 456 24.83 -27.16 -31.18
N LEU A 457 24.76 -28.16 -30.30
CA LEU A 457 23.48 -28.55 -29.66
C LEU A 457 22.93 -27.48 -28.71
N SER A 458 23.79 -26.71 -28.06
CA SER A 458 23.34 -25.58 -27.22
C SER A 458 22.75 -24.44 -28.07
N ILE A 459 23.32 -24.16 -29.25
CA ILE A 459 22.79 -23.20 -30.23
C ILE A 459 21.46 -23.70 -30.79
N THR A 460 21.39 -24.96 -31.22
CA THR A 460 20.15 -25.59 -31.70
C THR A 460 19.04 -25.47 -30.68
N ARG A 461 19.31 -25.77 -29.41
CA ARG A 461 18.32 -25.61 -28.33
C ARG A 461 17.83 -24.17 -28.20
N ARG A 462 18.74 -23.19 -28.14
CA ARG A 462 18.38 -21.77 -28.01
C ARG A 462 17.60 -21.24 -29.21
N LEU A 463 17.97 -21.62 -30.43
CA LEU A 463 17.26 -21.23 -31.65
C LEU A 463 15.83 -21.76 -31.66
N LEU A 464 15.62 -22.99 -31.19
CA LEU A 464 14.27 -23.56 -31.07
C LEU A 464 13.48 -22.89 -29.94
N GLU A 465 14.06 -22.76 -28.75
CA GLU A 465 13.40 -22.16 -27.58
C GLU A 465 13.00 -20.71 -27.81
N SER A 466 13.85 -19.91 -28.49
CA SER A 466 13.55 -18.53 -28.87
C SER A 466 12.37 -18.40 -29.83
N HIS A 467 11.98 -19.50 -30.48
CA HIS A 467 10.84 -19.56 -31.39
C HIS A 467 9.73 -20.49 -30.90
N GLY A 468 9.61 -20.71 -29.58
CA GLY A 468 8.54 -21.53 -28.99
C GLY A 468 8.64 -23.03 -29.28
N GLY A 469 9.78 -23.50 -29.81
CA GLY A 469 10.11 -24.90 -30.01
C GLY A 469 10.96 -25.50 -28.89
N SER A 470 11.28 -26.79 -29.01
CA SER A 470 12.18 -27.48 -28.06
C SER A 470 12.93 -28.63 -28.73
N ILE A 471 14.01 -29.10 -28.11
CA ILE A 471 14.77 -30.29 -28.51
C ILE A 471 15.10 -31.15 -27.29
N ARG A 472 14.94 -32.47 -27.44
CA ARG A 472 15.31 -33.45 -26.42
C ARG A 472 15.96 -34.68 -27.05
N LEU A 473 16.82 -35.34 -26.29
CA LEU A 473 17.32 -36.67 -26.64
C LEU A 473 16.26 -37.71 -26.27
N ASN A 474 15.98 -38.66 -27.18
CA ASN A 474 15.13 -39.81 -26.90
C ASN A 474 16.01 -41.00 -26.47
N PRO A 475 15.99 -41.39 -25.18
CA PRO A 475 16.84 -42.47 -24.67
C PRO A 475 16.39 -43.87 -25.11
N ASN A 476 15.17 -44.02 -25.68
CA ASN A 476 14.56 -45.32 -26.00
C ASN A 476 14.44 -45.56 -27.51
N ALA A 477 15.38 -45.05 -28.32
CA ALA A 477 15.37 -45.31 -29.76
C ALA A 477 15.61 -46.81 -30.03
N PRO A 478 14.78 -47.49 -30.85
CA PRO A 478 15.01 -48.88 -31.21
C PRO A 478 16.34 -49.01 -31.96
N PRO A 479 17.14 -50.06 -31.71
CA PRO A 479 18.36 -50.33 -32.47
C PRO A 479 18.01 -50.50 -33.95
N GLN A 480 18.72 -49.77 -34.81
CA GLN A 480 18.61 -49.99 -36.25
C GLN A 480 19.18 -51.37 -36.59
N THR A 481 18.42 -52.16 -37.31
CA THR A 481 18.85 -53.48 -37.80
C THR A 481 20.00 -53.32 -38.79
N ALA A 482 21.22 -53.75 -38.43
CA ALA A 482 22.04 -54.69 -39.22
C ALA A 482 23.48 -54.89 -38.70
N SER A 483 23.96 -56.13 -38.90
CA SER A 483 25.34 -56.64 -38.89
C SER A 483 25.90 -57.11 -37.54
N GLU A 484 26.35 -58.36 -37.52
CA GLU A 484 26.97 -59.05 -36.37
C GLU A 484 28.19 -58.29 -35.80
N PRO A 485 28.43 -58.36 -34.48
CA PRO A 485 29.53 -57.62 -33.85
C PRO A 485 30.89 -58.30 -34.09
N GLU A 486 31.85 -57.58 -34.69
CA GLU A 486 33.26 -58.01 -34.80
C GLU A 486 34.09 -57.74 -33.53
N SER A 487 33.49 -57.16 -32.49
CA SER A 487 34.15 -56.96 -31.19
C SER A 487 33.09 -56.92 -30.10
N GLY A 488 33.31 -57.61 -28.98
CA GLY A 488 32.33 -57.84 -27.90
C GLY A 488 31.87 -56.60 -27.10
N ILE A 489 31.44 -55.54 -27.80
CA ILE A 489 30.79 -54.34 -27.29
C ILE A 489 29.35 -54.38 -27.82
N GLU A 490 28.36 -54.30 -26.93
CA GLU A 490 26.95 -54.24 -27.34
C GLU A 490 26.71 -53.04 -28.29
N PRO A 491 26.04 -53.25 -29.44
CA PRO A 491 25.73 -52.16 -30.36
C PRO A 491 24.79 -51.17 -29.69
N ARG A 492 25.24 -49.94 -29.51
CA ARG A 492 24.39 -48.85 -29.03
C ARG A 492 23.59 -48.29 -30.21
N PRO A 493 22.28 -48.07 -30.07
CA PRO A 493 21.56 -47.28 -31.06
C PRO A 493 22.23 -45.90 -31.18
N GLY A 494 22.29 -45.37 -32.41
CA GLY A 494 22.76 -44.01 -32.66
C GLY A 494 21.88 -42.96 -31.96
N ALA A 495 22.24 -41.68 -32.08
CA ALA A 495 21.52 -40.64 -31.37
C ALA A 495 20.14 -40.40 -32.00
N CYS A 496 19.13 -40.16 -31.16
CA CYS A 496 17.78 -39.82 -31.59
C CYS A 496 17.34 -38.52 -30.91
N PHE A 497 17.19 -37.46 -31.69
CA PHE A 497 16.70 -36.16 -31.22
C PHE A 497 15.24 -35.98 -31.63
N VAL A 498 14.42 -35.51 -30.71
CA VAL A 498 13.03 -35.14 -30.96
C VAL A 498 12.90 -33.65 -30.78
N LEU A 499 12.53 -32.97 -31.86
CA LEU A 499 12.29 -31.54 -31.92
C LEU A 499 10.79 -31.29 -31.96
N THR A 500 10.32 -30.32 -31.17
CA THR A 500 8.95 -29.83 -31.24
C THR A 500 8.99 -28.42 -31.81
N LEU A 501 8.23 -28.15 -32.87
CA LEU A 501 8.12 -26.84 -33.52
C LEU A 501 6.68 -26.35 -33.36
N PRO A 502 6.43 -25.06 -33.07
CA PRO A 502 5.06 -24.55 -33.03
C PRO A 502 4.45 -24.59 -34.43
N ARG A 503 3.19 -25.05 -34.53
CA ARG A 503 2.46 -25.09 -35.79
C ARG A 503 1.83 -23.72 -36.05
N SER A 504 2.00 -23.21 -37.27
CA SER A 504 1.30 -22.02 -37.75
C SER A 504 0.08 -22.41 -38.56
N GLN A 505 -0.98 -21.61 -38.47
CA GLN A 505 -2.09 -21.64 -39.42
C GLN A 505 -1.75 -20.67 -40.57
N ALA A 506 -2.07 -21.04 -41.80
CA ALA A 506 -1.76 -20.23 -42.99
C ALA A 506 -2.53 -18.92 -43.06
#